data_AF-A0A2G8LEH4-F1
#
_entry.id   AF-A0A2G8LEH4-F1
#
_cell.length_a   1.000
_cell.length_b   1.000
_cell.length_c   1.000
_cell.angle_alpha   90.00
_cell.angle_beta   90.00
_cell.angle_gamma   90.00
#
_symmetry.space_group_name_H-M   'P 1'
#
loop_
_entity.id
_entity.type
_entity.pdbx_description
1 polymer ?
#
loop_
_entity_poly.entity_id
_entity_poly.type
_entity_poly.pdbx_seq_one_letter_code
_entity_poly.pdbx_strand_id
1 'polypeptide(L)'
;MCPGFPECRNDDNADEDQDERSTEEQKEPEEANRLLGNTQHYKLLDSDPTQEITQNVKRVIQKIVSNGSIDRKLGQNLLENYPKPGRFYFLPKIHKESNPGRPIKSGNGTATEKIPKFVDLLIQPLVSALPSYVQDTTDFIRKIGEIKNLPLSSLLVSLDVSSSYTNIPNEEGISACTKAFKPKRGKTPTKKELAELMQLTLTNNNLVFGNKHYLQIHGTAMGTKMYRLLPTSLWETSRKNFYLDKT
;
A
#
# COMPACT_ATOMS: atom_id res chain seq x y z
N MET A 1 18.31 -47.72 49.86
CA MET A 1 18.12 -48.23 48.48
C MET A 1 16.93 -47.48 47.88
N CYS A 2 17.21 -46.51 47.02
CA CYS A 2 16.21 -45.87 46.15
C CYS A 2 16.59 -46.24 44.70
N PRO A 3 15.62 -46.54 43.82
CA PRO A 3 15.88 -47.03 42.47
C PRO A 3 16.30 -45.90 41.53
N GLY A 4 17.10 -46.26 40.51
CA GLY A 4 17.80 -45.35 39.61
C GLY A 4 16.93 -44.56 38.63
N PHE A 5 17.42 -43.37 38.29
CA PHE A 5 17.05 -42.62 37.10
C PHE A 5 17.82 -43.17 35.87
N PRO A 6 17.21 -43.29 34.69
CA PRO A 6 17.95 -43.53 33.47
C PRO A 6 18.59 -42.24 32.94
N GLU A 7 19.71 -42.46 32.25
CA GLU A 7 20.64 -41.51 31.65
C GLU A 7 19.99 -40.47 30.72
N CYS A 8 20.64 -39.31 30.67
CA CYS A 8 20.43 -38.23 29.70
C CYS A 8 20.37 -38.79 28.27
N ARG A 9 19.31 -38.45 27.53
CA ARG A 9 19.30 -38.58 26.07
C ARG A 9 20.29 -37.55 25.50
N ASN A 10 21.13 -38.03 24.59
CA ASN A 10 22.13 -37.25 23.87
C ASN A 10 21.52 -36.01 23.18
N ASP A 11 22.18 -34.88 23.39
CA ASP A 11 22.05 -33.64 22.62
C ASP A 11 22.72 -33.81 21.25
N ASP A 12 22.03 -34.41 20.28
CA ASP A 12 22.52 -34.50 18.88
C ASP A 12 21.72 -33.62 17.90
N ASN A 13 20.83 -32.74 18.37
CA ASN A 13 19.99 -31.86 17.53
C ASN A 13 20.44 -30.37 17.48
N ALA A 14 21.56 -30.01 18.10
CA ALA A 14 21.99 -28.62 18.18
C ALA A 14 22.71 -28.09 16.92
N ASP A 15 23.22 -28.99 16.07
CA ASP A 15 24.02 -28.63 14.89
C ASP A 15 23.16 -28.43 13.63
N GLU A 16 22.07 -29.18 13.44
CA GLU A 16 21.13 -28.97 12.33
C GLU A 16 20.34 -27.65 12.48
N ASP A 17 19.92 -27.31 13.71
CA ASP A 17 19.22 -26.06 14.03
C ASP A 17 20.11 -24.81 13.85
N GLN A 18 21.44 -24.94 13.95
CA GLN A 18 22.39 -23.85 13.71
C GLN A 18 22.67 -23.67 12.22
N ASP A 19 22.70 -24.75 11.44
CA ASP A 19 22.92 -24.70 10.00
C ASP A 19 21.67 -24.16 9.25
N GLU A 20 20.47 -24.56 9.66
CA GLU A 20 19.21 -23.98 9.14
C GLU A 20 19.06 -22.49 9.49
N ARG A 21 19.39 -22.09 10.73
CA ARG A 21 19.31 -20.69 11.14
C ARG A 21 20.36 -19.81 10.45
N SER A 22 21.55 -20.35 10.19
CA SER A 22 22.62 -19.64 9.46
C SER A 22 22.32 -19.51 7.95
N THR A 23 21.65 -20.49 7.35
CA THR A 23 21.16 -20.40 5.97
C THR A 23 19.93 -19.49 5.82
N GLU A 24 19.08 -19.36 6.85
CA GLU A 24 17.99 -18.38 6.88
C GLU A 24 18.49 -16.93 7.02
N GLU A 25 19.48 -16.68 7.87
CA GLU A 25 20.11 -15.35 8.03
C GLU A 25 20.80 -14.86 6.74
N GLN A 26 21.34 -15.77 5.93
CA GLN A 26 21.95 -15.44 4.63
C GLN A 26 20.92 -15.23 3.51
N LYS A 27 19.75 -15.90 3.57
CA LYS A 27 18.66 -15.74 2.60
C LYS A 27 17.96 -14.38 2.69
N GLU A 28 17.89 -13.77 3.89
CA GLU A 28 17.15 -12.52 4.09
C GLU A 28 17.76 -11.31 3.31
N PRO A 29 19.09 -11.05 3.37
CA PRO A 29 19.73 -10.02 2.57
C PRO A 29 19.65 -10.29 1.06
N GLU A 30 19.77 -11.54 0.62
CA GLU A 30 19.73 -11.90 -0.80
C GLU A 30 18.35 -11.62 -1.41
N GLU A 31 17.29 -12.05 -0.74
CA GLU A 31 15.92 -11.79 -1.20
C GLU A 31 15.59 -10.29 -1.18
N ALA A 32 16.03 -9.56 -0.15
CA ALA A 32 15.88 -8.11 -0.12
C ALA A 32 16.59 -7.43 -1.29
N ASN A 33 17.84 -7.83 -1.58
CA ASN A 33 18.59 -7.30 -2.72
C ASN A 33 17.94 -7.66 -4.06
N ARG A 34 17.38 -8.87 -4.20
CA ARG A 34 16.63 -9.28 -5.39
C ARG A 34 15.38 -8.42 -5.59
N LEU A 35 14.62 -8.16 -4.53
CA LEU A 35 13.40 -7.34 -4.56
C LEU A 35 13.71 -5.86 -4.85
N LEU A 36 14.69 -5.28 -4.14
CA LEU A 36 15.12 -3.88 -4.31
C LEU A 36 15.94 -3.65 -5.57
N GLY A 37 16.52 -4.71 -6.15
CA GLY A 37 17.23 -4.68 -7.43
C GLY A 37 16.31 -4.58 -8.64
N ASN A 38 14.99 -4.68 -8.47
CA ASN A 38 14.04 -4.46 -9.56
C ASN A 38 13.94 -2.97 -9.91
N THR A 39 14.66 -2.57 -10.96
CA THR A 39 14.75 -1.18 -11.44
C THR A 39 13.45 -0.63 -12.02
N GLN A 40 12.45 -1.47 -12.31
CA GLN A 40 11.12 -1.00 -12.70
C GLN A 40 10.34 -0.43 -11.51
N HIS A 41 10.62 -0.90 -10.29
CA HIS A 41 9.89 -0.49 -9.09
C HIS A 41 10.72 0.37 -8.13
N TYR A 42 12.02 0.14 -8.04
CA TYR A 42 12.90 0.80 -7.09
C TYR A 42 14.07 1.49 -7.80
N LYS A 43 14.39 2.68 -7.33
CA LYS A 43 15.56 3.45 -7.73
C LYS A 43 16.48 3.58 -6.52
N LEU A 44 17.74 3.17 -6.66
CA LEU A 44 18.78 3.46 -5.68
C LEU A 44 19.10 4.96 -5.69
N LEU A 45 19.31 5.55 -4.51
CA LEU A 45 19.65 6.96 -4.33
C LEU A 45 21.01 7.10 -3.65
N ASP A 46 21.72 8.16 -4.02
CA ASP A 46 23.03 8.49 -3.43
C ASP A 46 22.93 9.03 -2.00
N SER A 47 21.77 9.57 -1.62
CA SER A 47 21.53 10.18 -0.31
C SER A 47 20.06 10.07 0.12
N ASP A 48 19.78 10.32 1.41
CA ASP A 48 18.42 10.36 1.94
C ASP A 48 17.64 11.60 1.45
N PRO A 49 16.54 11.45 0.69
CA PRO A 49 15.75 12.58 0.19
C PRO A 49 14.74 13.11 1.23
N THR A 50 14.74 12.61 2.47
CA THR A 50 13.71 12.92 3.48
C THR A 50 13.54 14.42 3.72
N GLN A 51 14.63 15.20 3.73
CA GLN A 51 14.56 16.64 3.96
C GLN A 51 13.87 17.37 2.80
N GLU A 52 14.22 17.04 1.56
CA GLU A 52 13.61 17.58 0.34
C GLU A 52 12.11 17.28 0.30
N ILE A 53 11.75 16.01 0.54
CA ILE A 53 10.36 15.55 0.58
C ILE A 53 9.59 16.33 1.67
N THR A 54 10.19 16.50 2.85
CA THR A 54 9.57 17.25 3.95
C THR A 54 9.28 18.69 3.58
N GLN A 55 10.20 19.37 2.90
CA GLN A 55 10.00 20.74 2.43
C GLN A 55 8.87 20.83 1.40
N ASN A 56 8.83 19.89 0.45
CA ASN A 56 7.75 19.79 -0.53
C ASN A 56 6.38 19.58 0.15
N VAL A 57 6.29 18.63 1.08
CA VAL A 57 5.07 18.37 1.87
C VAL A 57 4.64 19.63 2.62
N LYS A 58 5.54 20.30 3.34
CA LYS A 58 5.24 21.55 4.06
C LYS A 58 4.68 22.61 3.12
N ARG A 59 5.30 22.82 1.95
CA ARG A 59 4.84 23.80 0.96
C ARG A 59 3.43 23.50 0.47
N VAL A 60 3.12 22.25 0.12
CA VAL A 60 1.77 21.86 -0.35
C VAL A 60 0.74 22.03 0.76
N ILE A 61 1.01 21.56 1.97
CA ILE A 61 0.06 21.68 3.09
C ILE A 61 -0.18 23.15 3.45
N GLN A 62 0.86 23.98 3.50
CA GLN A 62 0.74 25.41 3.77
C GLN A 62 -0.10 26.12 2.72
N LYS A 63 0.08 25.78 1.44
CA LYS A 63 -0.75 26.30 0.34
C LYS A 63 -2.22 25.93 0.51
N ILE A 64 -2.52 24.68 0.86
CA ILE A 64 -3.92 24.22 1.07
C ILE A 64 -4.54 24.94 2.28
N VAL A 65 -3.76 25.18 3.34
CA VAL A 65 -4.21 25.97 4.50
C VAL A 65 -4.45 27.43 4.12
N SER A 66 -3.56 28.07 3.35
CA SER A 66 -3.71 29.47 2.94
C SER A 66 -4.92 29.69 2.03
N ASN A 67 -5.29 28.67 1.24
CA ASN A 67 -6.48 28.70 0.41
C ASN A 67 -7.79 28.54 1.21
N GLY A 68 -7.71 28.24 2.52
CA GLY A 68 -8.88 27.99 3.36
C GLY A 68 -9.53 26.62 3.15
N SER A 69 -8.92 25.76 2.33
CA SER A 69 -9.42 24.40 2.03
C SER A 69 -9.38 23.47 3.24
N ILE A 70 -8.44 23.70 4.16
CA ILE A 70 -8.36 23.06 5.48
C ILE A 70 -7.98 24.10 6.53
N ASP A 71 -8.29 23.85 7.80
CA ASP A 71 -7.82 24.73 8.86
C ASP A 71 -6.38 24.44 9.30
N ARG A 72 -5.79 25.41 10.01
CA ARG A 72 -4.41 25.36 10.50
C ARG A 72 -4.16 24.16 11.40
N LYS A 73 -5.14 23.75 12.23
CA LYS A 73 -5.00 22.62 13.14
C LYS A 73 -4.88 21.31 12.35
N LEU A 74 -5.75 21.11 11.37
CA LEU A 74 -5.65 19.97 10.45
C LEU A 74 -4.35 20.02 9.64
N GLY A 75 -3.97 21.18 9.10
CA GLY A 75 -2.69 21.35 8.40
C GLY A 75 -1.49 20.93 9.24
N GLN A 76 -1.40 21.37 10.49
CA GLN A 76 -0.33 20.96 11.41
C GLN A 76 -0.35 19.45 11.69
N ASN A 77 -1.54 18.86 11.84
CA ASN A 77 -1.69 17.42 12.05
C ASN A 77 -1.28 16.58 10.84
N LEU A 78 -1.21 17.16 9.63
CA LEU A 78 -0.75 16.43 8.44
C LEU A 78 0.78 16.42 8.29
N LEU A 79 1.49 17.23 9.07
CA LEU A 79 2.95 17.30 9.04
C LEU A 79 3.57 16.32 10.05
N GLU A 80 4.73 15.77 9.69
CA GLU A 80 5.55 14.99 10.61
C GLU A 80 6.62 15.89 11.25
N ASN A 81 6.79 15.76 12.57
CA ASN A 81 7.71 16.59 13.34
C ASN A 81 9.16 16.13 13.13
N TYR A 82 9.36 14.82 13.12
CA TYR A 82 10.67 14.17 12.97
C TYR A 82 10.61 13.16 11.83
N PRO A 83 10.53 13.64 10.58
CA PRO A 83 10.43 12.78 9.41
C PRO A 83 11.69 11.94 9.24
N LYS A 84 11.51 10.66 8.92
CA LYS A 84 12.56 9.67 8.64
C LYS A 84 12.21 8.85 7.39
N PRO A 85 13.19 8.21 6.73
CA PRO A 85 12.89 7.31 5.63
C PRO A 85 12.09 6.09 6.12
N GLY A 86 11.27 5.52 5.24
CA GLY A 86 10.57 4.28 5.53
C GLY A 86 11.54 3.11 5.71
N ARG A 87 11.18 2.10 6.49
CA ARG A 87 11.98 0.86 6.60
C ARG A 87 11.45 -0.18 5.63
N PHE A 88 12.34 -0.79 4.85
CA PHE A 88 12.00 -1.94 4.03
C PHE A 88 12.08 -3.22 4.85
N TYR A 89 11.13 -4.12 4.61
CA TYR A 89 11.13 -5.50 5.05
C TYR A 89 10.25 -6.29 4.07
N PHE A 90 10.23 -7.62 4.18
CA PHE A 90 9.36 -8.43 3.34
C PHE A 90 8.74 -9.57 4.14
N LEU A 91 7.60 -10.07 3.67
CA LEU A 91 6.92 -11.23 4.25
C LEU A 91 6.93 -12.39 3.27
N PRO A 92 7.40 -13.59 3.66
CA PRO A 92 7.42 -14.76 2.77
C PRO A 92 6.00 -15.18 2.40
N LYS A 93 5.77 -15.50 1.13
CA LYS A 93 4.52 -16.12 0.68
C LYS A 93 4.60 -17.63 0.88
N ILE A 94 4.35 -18.09 2.11
CA ILE A 94 4.47 -19.50 2.54
C ILE A 94 3.62 -20.53 1.75
N HIS A 95 2.66 -20.06 0.96
CA HIS A 95 1.77 -20.88 0.13
C HIS A 95 2.25 -21.00 -1.32
N LYS A 96 3.43 -20.49 -1.65
CA LYS A 96 4.02 -20.55 -2.99
C LYS A 96 5.35 -21.29 -2.92
N GLU A 97 5.65 -22.07 -3.95
CA GLU A 97 6.97 -22.67 -4.12
C GLU A 97 8.07 -21.59 -4.01
N SER A 98 9.18 -21.95 -3.36
CA SER A 98 10.30 -21.05 -3.02
C SER A 98 9.97 -19.88 -2.07
N ASN A 99 8.78 -19.83 -1.47
CA ASN A 99 8.36 -18.82 -0.48
C ASN A 99 8.72 -17.35 -0.83
N PRO A 100 8.46 -16.87 -2.06
CA PRO A 100 8.94 -15.57 -2.52
C PRO A 100 8.49 -14.44 -1.59
N GLY A 101 9.40 -13.50 -1.34
CA GLY A 101 9.16 -12.34 -0.49
C GLY A 101 8.12 -11.39 -1.07
N ARG A 102 7.25 -10.88 -0.19
CA ARG A 102 6.35 -9.76 -0.48
C ARG A 102 6.99 -8.49 0.08
N PRO A 103 7.46 -7.56 -0.77
CA PRO A 103 8.09 -6.33 -0.29
C PRO A 103 7.09 -5.44 0.44
N ILE A 104 7.49 -4.89 1.58
CA ILE A 104 6.71 -3.96 2.40
C ILE A 104 7.59 -2.77 2.78
N LYS A 105 6.99 -1.58 2.71
CA LYS A 105 7.58 -0.34 3.22
C LYS A 105 6.81 0.10 4.45
N SER A 106 7.50 0.24 5.58
CA SER A 106 6.92 0.93 6.74
C SER A 106 6.78 2.42 6.45
N GLY A 107 5.55 2.93 6.50
CA GLY A 107 5.25 4.36 6.37
C GLY A 107 5.44 5.17 7.67
N ASN A 108 5.75 4.51 8.78
CA ASN A 108 5.79 5.13 10.11
C ASN A 108 6.93 6.17 10.23
N GLY A 109 6.56 7.39 10.63
CA GLY A 109 7.43 8.54 10.77
C GLY A 109 7.92 9.10 9.44
N THR A 110 7.36 8.66 8.30
CA THR A 110 7.71 9.25 7.01
C THR A 110 7.08 10.62 6.86
N ALA A 111 7.70 11.48 6.04
CA ALA A 111 7.19 12.83 5.76
C ALA A 111 5.75 12.83 5.22
N THR A 112 5.30 11.72 4.63
CA THR A 112 3.96 11.57 4.05
C THR A 112 3.00 10.73 4.90
N GLU A 113 3.38 10.22 6.08
CA GLU A 113 2.61 9.19 6.81
C GLU A 113 1.11 9.53 7.01
N LYS A 114 0.82 10.79 7.34
CA LYS A 114 -0.52 11.25 7.76
C LYS A 114 -1.41 11.64 6.59
N ILE A 115 -0.83 11.99 5.45
CA ILE A 115 -1.53 12.43 4.24
C ILE A 115 -2.45 11.34 3.66
N PRO A 116 -2.00 10.08 3.48
CA PRO A 116 -2.83 8.99 2.96
C PRO A 116 -4.15 8.83 3.71
N LYS A 117 -4.13 8.92 5.05
CA LYS A 117 -5.34 8.80 5.88
C LYS A 117 -6.31 9.95 5.61
N PHE A 118 -5.79 11.15 5.40
CA PHE A 118 -6.63 12.29 5.09
C PHE A 118 -7.24 12.19 3.69
N VAL A 119 -6.44 11.81 2.69
CA VAL A 119 -6.93 11.49 1.34
C VAL A 119 -8.00 10.41 1.40
N ASP A 120 -7.80 9.40 2.26
CA ASP A 120 -8.75 8.29 2.41
C ASP A 120 -10.12 8.76 2.88
N LEU A 121 -10.17 9.63 3.88
CA LEU A 121 -11.40 10.26 4.35
C LEU A 121 -12.13 11.08 3.28
N LEU A 122 -11.41 11.67 2.32
CA LEU A 122 -12.00 12.44 1.23
C LEU A 122 -12.62 11.56 0.14
N ILE A 123 -12.01 10.40 -0.12
CA ILE A 123 -12.38 9.50 -1.22
C ILE A 123 -13.38 8.43 -0.76
N GLN A 124 -13.34 7.99 0.50
CA GLN A 124 -14.20 6.93 1.05
C GLN A 124 -15.69 7.11 0.70
N PRO A 125 -16.30 8.31 0.83
CA PRO A 125 -17.71 8.50 0.47
C PRO A 125 -18.00 8.29 -1.02
N LEU A 126 -17.02 8.52 -1.89
CA LEU A 126 -17.16 8.27 -3.33
C LEU A 126 -17.18 6.78 -3.62
N VAL A 127 -16.30 6.03 -2.96
CA VAL A 127 -16.16 4.57 -3.15
C VAL A 127 -17.39 3.85 -2.64
N SER A 128 -17.89 4.22 -1.46
CA SER A 128 -19.11 3.62 -0.89
C SER A 128 -20.39 3.92 -1.70
N ALA A 129 -20.36 4.92 -2.57
CA ALA A 129 -21.48 5.26 -3.46
C ALA A 129 -21.47 4.48 -4.79
N LEU A 130 -20.43 3.70 -5.07
CA LEU A 130 -20.33 2.93 -6.31
C LEU A 130 -21.31 1.74 -6.30
N PRO A 131 -21.98 1.44 -7.44
CA PRO A 131 -22.87 0.27 -7.52
C PRO A 131 -22.16 -1.07 -7.29
N SER A 132 -20.86 -1.11 -7.63
CA SER A 132 -19.96 -2.26 -7.48
C SER A 132 -19.34 -2.38 -6.08
N TYR A 133 -19.56 -1.40 -5.20
CA TYR A 133 -18.97 -1.41 -3.86
C TYR A 133 -19.42 -2.64 -3.09
N VAL A 134 -18.49 -3.35 -2.48
CA VAL A 134 -18.74 -4.44 -1.54
C VAL A 134 -18.00 -4.09 -0.26
N GLN A 135 -18.71 -4.02 0.85
CA GLN A 135 -18.13 -3.55 2.11
C GLN A 135 -17.21 -4.61 2.75
N ASP A 136 -17.72 -5.84 2.85
CA ASP A 136 -17.08 -6.95 3.54
C ASP A 136 -17.68 -8.28 3.06
N THR A 137 -17.17 -9.39 3.61
CA THR A 137 -17.63 -10.75 3.27
C THR A 137 -19.13 -10.95 3.54
N THR A 138 -19.66 -10.34 4.60
CA THR A 138 -21.08 -10.47 4.95
C THR A 138 -21.96 -9.75 3.93
N ASP A 139 -21.58 -8.52 3.54
CA ASP A 139 -22.25 -7.76 2.49
C ASP A 139 -22.19 -8.49 1.13
N PHE A 140 -21.05 -9.13 0.82
CA PHE A 140 -20.91 -9.95 -0.38
C PHE A 140 -21.88 -11.15 -0.41
N ILE A 141 -21.91 -11.94 0.68
CA ILE A 141 -22.80 -13.10 0.80
C ILE A 141 -24.26 -12.67 0.65
N ARG A 142 -24.65 -11.57 1.30
CA ARG A 142 -25.99 -11.00 1.18
C ARG A 142 -26.33 -10.63 -0.26
N LYS A 143 -25.44 -9.90 -0.95
CA LYS A 143 -25.64 -9.48 -2.35
C LYS A 143 -25.78 -10.66 -3.30
N ILE A 144 -24.95 -11.70 -3.15
CA ILE A 144 -25.07 -12.93 -3.95
C ILE A 144 -26.40 -13.64 -3.66
N GLY A 145 -26.84 -13.71 -2.40
CA GLY A 145 -28.12 -14.31 -2.02
C GLY A 145 -29.35 -13.56 -2.54
N GLU A 146 -29.22 -12.27 -2.86
CA GLU A 146 -30.29 -11.45 -3.45
C GLU A 146 -30.46 -11.68 -4.96
N ILE A 147 -29.49 -12.32 -5.62
CA ILE A 147 -29.58 -12.65 -7.05
C ILE A 147 -30.59 -13.78 -7.25
N LYS A 148 -31.78 -13.44 -7.75
CA LYS A 148 -32.84 -14.39 -8.07
C LYS A 148 -32.91 -14.67 -9.57
N ASN A 149 -33.45 -15.83 -9.95
CA ASN A 149 -33.77 -16.19 -11.33
C ASN A 149 -32.56 -16.21 -12.29
N LEU A 150 -31.45 -16.81 -11.87
CA LEU A 150 -30.34 -17.07 -12.78
C LEU A 150 -30.75 -18.11 -13.84
N PRO A 151 -30.51 -17.85 -15.14
CA PRO A 151 -30.70 -18.85 -16.18
C PRO A 151 -29.92 -20.13 -15.90
N LEU A 152 -30.47 -21.30 -16.28
CA LEU A 152 -29.81 -22.60 -16.11
C LEU A 152 -28.43 -22.68 -16.80
N SER A 153 -28.21 -21.88 -17.84
CA SER A 153 -26.93 -21.77 -18.56
C SER A 153 -25.93 -20.80 -17.93
N SER A 154 -26.20 -20.29 -16.72
CA SER A 154 -25.28 -19.34 -16.05
C SER A 154 -24.01 -20.04 -15.59
N LEU A 155 -22.86 -19.39 -15.81
CA LEU A 155 -21.56 -19.85 -15.32
C LEU A 155 -21.08 -18.96 -14.18
N LEU A 156 -20.60 -19.58 -13.11
CA LEU A 156 -19.84 -18.88 -12.07
C LEU A 156 -18.39 -18.78 -12.51
N VAL A 157 -17.90 -17.56 -12.66
CA VAL A 157 -16.52 -17.27 -13.06
C VAL A 157 -15.81 -16.55 -11.92
N SER A 158 -14.69 -17.11 -11.46
CA SER A 158 -13.78 -16.44 -10.53
C SER A 158 -12.60 -15.84 -11.30
N LEU A 159 -12.32 -14.57 -11.06
CA LEU A 159 -11.17 -13.84 -11.60
C LEU A 159 -10.32 -13.36 -10.43
N ASP A 160 -9.00 -13.58 -10.49
CA ASP A 160 -8.05 -13.03 -9.53
C ASP A 160 -7.20 -11.94 -10.19
N VAL A 161 -7.01 -10.83 -9.49
CA VAL A 161 -6.16 -9.72 -9.98
C VAL A 161 -4.77 -9.90 -9.39
N SER A 162 -3.81 -10.25 -10.25
CA SER A 162 -2.42 -10.30 -9.84
C SER A 162 -1.86 -8.90 -9.60
N SER A 163 -1.17 -8.71 -8.48
CA SER A 163 -0.30 -7.54 -8.27
C SER A 163 -1.00 -6.17 -8.31
N SER A 164 -2.25 -6.09 -7.83
CA SER A 164 -3.08 -4.88 -7.90
C SER A 164 -2.38 -3.62 -7.37
N TYR A 165 -1.56 -3.71 -6.32
CA TYR A 165 -0.88 -2.54 -5.74
C TYR A 165 0.32 -2.06 -6.52
N THR A 166 1.08 -2.97 -7.13
CA THR A 166 2.33 -2.65 -7.81
C THR A 166 2.13 -2.25 -9.26
N ASN A 167 0.97 -2.57 -9.85
CA ASN A 167 0.65 -2.32 -11.25
C ASN A 167 -0.39 -1.22 -11.47
N ILE A 168 -0.82 -0.49 -10.43
CA ILE A 168 -1.73 0.65 -10.63
C ILE A 168 -0.95 1.81 -11.27
N PRO A 169 -1.33 2.27 -12.47
CA PRO A 169 -0.83 3.52 -13.02
C PRO A 169 -1.28 4.67 -12.13
N ASN A 170 -0.33 5.26 -11.40
CA ASN A 170 -0.58 6.31 -10.41
C ASN A 170 -1.37 7.49 -11.01
N GLU A 171 -1.06 7.88 -12.26
CA GLU A 171 -1.74 8.97 -12.95
C GLU A 171 -3.21 8.69 -13.23
N GLU A 172 -3.55 7.48 -13.69
CA GLU A 172 -4.94 7.09 -13.93
C GLU A 172 -5.73 7.04 -12.63
N GLY A 173 -5.12 6.54 -11.54
CA GLY A 173 -5.73 6.53 -10.22
C GLY A 173 -6.05 7.95 -9.72
N ILE A 174 -5.10 8.87 -9.84
CA ILE A 174 -5.31 10.30 -9.50
C ILE A 174 -6.42 10.90 -10.37
N SER A 175 -6.39 10.64 -11.68
CA SER A 175 -7.39 11.14 -12.63
C SER A 175 -8.80 10.63 -12.30
N ALA A 176 -8.95 9.34 -12.01
CA ALA A 176 -10.22 8.73 -11.64
C ALA A 176 -10.79 9.37 -10.36
N CYS A 177 -9.98 9.46 -9.29
CA CYS A 177 -10.41 10.05 -8.03
C CYS A 177 -10.80 11.52 -8.19
N THR A 178 -9.99 12.32 -8.89
CA THR A 178 -10.29 13.75 -9.09
C THR A 178 -11.49 14.01 -9.98
N LYS A 179 -11.75 13.16 -10.99
CA LYS A 179 -12.98 13.23 -11.80
C LYS A 179 -14.22 12.97 -10.95
N ALA A 180 -14.19 11.93 -10.12
CA ALA A 180 -15.30 11.53 -9.26
C ALA A 180 -15.51 12.48 -8.06
N PHE A 181 -14.46 13.14 -7.59
CA PHE A 181 -14.50 13.99 -6.41
C PHE A 181 -15.35 15.24 -6.62
N LYS A 182 -16.33 15.45 -5.73
CA LYS A 182 -17.22 16.61 -5.72
C LYS A 182 -17.01 17.39 -4.43
N PRO A 183 -16.15 18.43 -4.43
CA PRO A 183 -15.87 19.20 -3.22
C PRO A 183 -17.16 19.80 -2.65
N LYS A 184 -17.35 19.66 -1.34
CA LYS A 184 -18.45 20.35 -0.63
C LYS A 184 -18.06 21.81 -0.39
N ARG A 185 -19.05 22.71 -0.28
CA ARG A 185 -18.80 24.11 0.10
C ARG A 185 -18.15 24.17 1.49
N GLY A 186 -17.16 25.05 1.67
CA GLY A 186 -16.44 25.24 2.93
C GLY A 186 -15.04 24.61 2.94
N LYS A 187 -14.62 24.06 4.09
CA LYS A 187 -13.29 23.45 4.31
C LYS A 187 -13.16 22.09 3.64
N THR A 188 -13.12 22.06 2.32
CA THR A 188 -12.84 20.85 1.54
C THR A 188 -11.78 21.16 0.48
N PRO A 189 -10.74 20.33 0.33
CA PRO A 189 -9.79 20.46 -0.76
C PRO A 189 -10.48 20.55 -2.14
N THR A 190 -9.89 21.32 -3.04
CA THR A 190 -10.27 21.31 -4.46
C THR A 190 -9.82 20.01 -5.13
N LYS A 191 -10.31 19.73 -6.34
CA LYS A 191 -9.82 18.61 -7.16
C LYS A 191 -8.31 18.65 -7.38
N LYS A 192 -7.77 19.85 -7.60
CA LYS A 192 -6.33 20.06 -7.80
C LYS A 192 -5.54 19.77 -6.53
N GLU A 193 -6.03 20.23 -5.38
CA GLU A 193 -5.39 19.96 -4.09
C GLU A 193 -5.46 18.48 -3.70
N LEU A 194 -6.57 17.79 -4.01
CA LEU A 194 -6.67 16.35 -3.86
C LEU A 194 -5.60 15.63 -4.71
N ALA A 195 -5.45 16.01 -5.98
CA ALA A 195 -4.39 15.48 -6.84
C ALA A 195 -3.00 15.72 -6.25
N GLU A 196 -2.72 16.93 -5.76
CA GLU A 196 -1.43 17.26 -5.13
C GLU A 196 -1.15 16.38 -3.89
N LEU A 197 -2.16 16.14 -3.03
CA LEU A 197 -2.04 15.26 -1.86
C LEU A 197 -1.84 13.78 -2.25
N MET A 198 -2.54 13.31 -3.29
CA MET A 198 -2.37 11.96 -3.81
C MET A 198 -0.97 11.78 -4.41
N GLN A 199 -0.53 12.75 -5.21
CA GLN A 199 0.80 12.77 -5.83
C GLN A 199 1.89 12.69 -4.77
N LEU A 200 1.79 13.49 -3.70
CA LEU A 200 2.75 13.45 -2.59
C LEU A 200 2.90 12.04 -2.01
N THR A 201 1.81 11.32 -1.84
CA THR A 201 1.84 9.95 -1.30
C THR A 201 2.47 8.96 -2.28
N LEU A 202 2.16 9.09 -3.58
CA LEU A 202 2.51 8.08 -4.57
C LEU A 202 3.95 8.18 -5.05
N THR A 203 4.55 9.38 -5.08
CA THR A 203 5.93 9.55 -5.57
C THR A 203 6.99 9.72 -4.49
N ASN A 204 6.62 10.02 -3.23
CA ASN A 204 7.60 10.22 -2.16
C ASN A 204 7.73 8.98 -1.28
N ASN A 205 7.88 7.82 -1.91
CA ASN A 205 8.02 6.54 -1.23
C ASN A 205 9.49 6.19 -0.97
N ASN A 206 10.18 7.07 -0.24
CA ASN A 206 11.58 6.86 0.12
C ASN A 206 11.71 5.85 1.28
N LEU A 207 12.71 4.99 1.20
CA LEU A 207 12.98 3.95 2.17
C LEU A 207 14.47 3.68 2.33
N VAL A 208 14.81 2.96 3.38
CA VAL A 208 16.16 2.49 3.70
C VAL A 208 16.16 0.98 3.93
N PHE A 209 17.21 0.32 3.43
CA PHE A 209 17.57 -1.06 3.74
C PHE A 209 19.08 -1.15 3.92
N GLY A 210 19.54 -1.66 5.07
CA GLY A 210 20.94 -1.52 5.48
C GLY A 210 21.37 -0.05 5.47
N ASN A 211 22.47 0.25 4.77
CA ASN A 211 23.00 1.61 4.60
C ASN A 211 22.67 2.23 3.24
N LYS A 212 21.67 1.69 2.52
CA LYS A 212 21.31 2.13 1.17
C LYS A 212 19.93 2.80 1.16
N HIS A 213 19.82 3.88 0.39
CA HIS A 213 18.58 4.64 0.22
C HIS A 213 17.92 4.28 -1.10
N TYR A 214 16.59 4.12 -1.07
CA TYR A 214 15.82 3.80 -2.27
C TYR A 214 14.58 4.68 -2.35
N LEU A 215 14.11 4.87 -3.58
CA LEU A 215 12.80 5.43 -3.89
C LEU A 215 11.98 4.40 -4.63
N GLN A 216 10.77 4.09 -4.15
CA GLN A 216 9.82 3.35 -4.95
C GLN A 216 9.20 4.27 -6.00
N ILE A 217 9.42 3.96 -7.28
CA ILE A 217 9.04 4.77 -8.43
C ILE A 217 7.80 4.24 -9.17
N HIS A 218 7.39 3.00 -8.90
CA HIS A 218 6.22 2.40 -9.55
C HIS A 218 5.31 1.65 -8.56
N GLY A 219 4.00 1.74 -8.82
CA GLY A 219 2.94 1.25 -7.96
C GLY A 219 2.77 2.03 -6.66
N THR A 220 1.87 1.54 -5.81
CA THR A 220 1.65 2.04 -4.45
C THR A 220 2.45 1.20 -3.46
N ALA A 221 3.22 1.86 -2.59
CA ALA A 221 3.95 1.19 -1.53
C ALA A 221 2.99 0.44 -0.58
N MET A 222 3.14 -0.89 -0.51
CA MET A 222 2.45 -1.72 0.47
C MET A 222 2.93 -1.31 1.86
N GLY A 223 1.99 -0.93 2.74
CA GLY A 223 2.26 -0.37 4.07
C GLY A 223 1.91 1.11 4.24
N THR A 224 1.57 1.81 3.15
CA THR A 224 0.94 3.15 3.23
C THR A 224 -0.55 3.01 3.49
N LYS A 225 -1.18 3.93 4.25
CA LYS A 225 -2.63 3.91 4.51
C LYS A 225 -3.48 4.14 3.23
N MET A 226 -2.87 4.46 2.10
CA MET A 226 -3.52 4.63 0.80
C MET A 226 -3.86 3.30 0.10
N TYR A 227 -3.37 2.17 0.62
CA TYR A 227 -3.57 0.84 0.06
C TYR A 227 -5.05 0.42 -0.08
N ARG A 228 -6.00 1.10 0.57
CA ARG A 228 -7.41 0.71 0.52
C ARG A 228 -8.16 1.20 -0.73
N LEU A 229 -7.70 2.28 -1.37
CA LEU A 229 -8.58 3.05 -2.26
C LEU A 229 -8.22 3.05 -3.73
N LEU A 230 -6.94 3.15 -4.07
CA LEU A 230 -6.52 3.20 -5.47
C LEU A 230 -6.97 2.00 -6.31
N PRO A 231 -6.97 0.75 -5.79
CA PRO A 231 -7.49 -0.39 -6.56
C PRO A 231 -8.99 -0.27 -6.86
N THR A 232 -9.79 0.18 -5.89
CA THR A 232 -11.25 0.22 -6.02
C THR A 232 -11.71 1.33 -6.97
N SER A 233 -11.07 2.51 -6.93
CA SER A 233 -11.40 3.63 -7.84
C SER A 233 -10.93 3.39 -9.27
N LEU A 234 -9.76 2.76 -9.45
CA LEU A 234 -9.26 2.41 -10.77
C LEU A 234 -10.12 1.31 -11.40
N TRP A 235 -10.46 0.26 -10.64
CA TRP A 235 -11.28 -0.85 -11.12
C TRP A 235 -12.61 -0.39 -11.71
N GLU A 236 -13.30 0.55 -11.05
CA GLU A 236 -14.57 1.08 -11.57
C GLU A 236 -14.39 1.85 -12.90
N THR A 237 -13.25 2.52 -13.07
CA THR A 237 -12.92 3.23 -14.32
C THR A 237 -12.57 2.24 -15.43
N SER A 238 -11.73 1.24 -15.13
CA SER A 238 -11.37 0.17 -16.07
C SER A 238 -12.57 -0.71 -16.44
N ARG A 239 -13.52 -0.93 -15.53
CA ARG A 239 -14.78 -1.64 -15.80
C ARG A 239 -15.60 -0.92 -16.87
N LYS A 240 -15.74 0.41 -16.77
CA LYS A 240 -16.49 1.17 -17.77
C LYS A 240 -15.88 1.04 -19.16
N ASN A 241 -14.55 1.04 -19.26
CA ASN A 241 -13.87 0.84 -20.54
C ASN A 241 -13.97 -0.62 -21.05
N PHE A 242 -13.90 -1.63 -20.17
CA PHE A 242 -13.97 -3.04 -20.57
C PHE A 242 -15.35 -3.48 -21.06
N TYR A 243 -16.44 -2.88 -20.56
CA TYR A 243 -17.81 -3.22 -20.95
C TYR A 243 -18.42 -2.31 -22.02
N LEU A 244 -17.91 -1.08 -22.22
CA LEU A 244 -18.48 -0.13 -23.19
C LEU A 244 -17.80 -0.15 -24.56
N ASP A 245 -16.64 -0.81 -24.71
CA ASP A 245 -15.99 -1.01 -26.04
C ASP A 245 -16.57 -2.22 -26.82
N LYS A 246 -17.68 -2.81 -26.34
CA LYS A 246 -18.38 -3.93 -26.98
C LYS A 246 -19.89 -3.71 -27.15
N THR A 247 -20.31 -2.47 -27.36
CA THR A 247 -21.66 -2.14 -27.83
C THR A 247 -21.60 -1.12 -28.95
#